data_AF-A0A849IYD6-F1
#
_entry.id   AF-A0A849IYD6-F1
#
_cell.length_a   1.000
_cell.length_b   1.000
_cell.length_c   1.000
_cell.angle_alpha   90.00
_cell.angle_beta   90.00
_cell.angle_gamma   90.00
#
_symmetry.space_group_name_H-M   'P 1'
#
loop_
_entity.id
_entity.type
_entity.pdbx_description
1 polymer ?
#
loop_
_entity_poly.entity_id
_entity_poly.type
_entity_poly.pdbx_seq_one_letter_code
_entity_poly.pdbx_strand_id
1 'polypeptide(L)'
;MRRSYLLFSVIASVVVSLGAFAAVLVLGYKPVLGLDLQGGASVVYKPVKPVSQAVLNQTISIIRNRVDGLGVAQPNISSQGQNIVVQLPGIKNPNSALALIGQTAQLEFRTVLCAIPAYTPPPKSIKKSSIPAAACPTTQAQSNLMAYAPTTSQSANHPSANVILPQQGTTGPRFVLGPSQASGNILKTAYAGVDSSGNWVVDFTLTSSGSPIFDKIAAANYQKDVAIVLDDVVESAPQINSKSFGGTGQIRGNFTQTQANNLALVLRYGALPVQLQQQTVQTVSATLGKASLKAGVLAGIGGLLLVMIYAIIYYRALGLVVFLGLGTTAAMLWGIVSYLGHSTGLTLDLSGVTGLIVSIGVTVDSYIVFFERLKDEVRAGRPIRSSVEKGFT
;
A
#
# COMPACT_ATOMS: atom_id res chain seq x y z
N MET A 1 -8.53 56.66 9.50
CA MET A 1 -8.81 55.58 8.51
C MET A 1 -7.90 54.35 8.66
N ARG A 2 -6.57 54.44 8.83
CA ARG A 2 -5.69 53.26 9.03
C ARG A 2 -6.03 52.33 10.21
N ARG A 3 -6.62 52.87 11.29
CA ARG A 3 -6.90 52.17 12.55
C ARG A 3 -7.99 51.09 12.46
N SER A 4 -9.01 51.29 11.62
CA SER A 4 -10.05 50.28 11.40
C SER A 4 -9.51 49.09 10.60
N TYR A 5 -8.59 49.32 9.66
CA TYR A 5 -8.03 48.26 8.82
C TYR A 5 -7.11 47.29 9.58
N LEU A 6 -6.28 47.78 10.51
CA LEU A 6 -5.42 46.91 11.33
C LEU A 6 -6.21 46.06 12.33
N LEU A 7 -7.23 46.64 12.95
CA LEU A 7 -8.08 45.92 13.90
C LEU A 7 -8.95 44.89 13.17
N PHE A 8 -9.44 45.26 11.98
CA PHE A 8 -10.16 44.34 11.10
C PHE A 8 -9.28 43.18 10.62
N SER A 9 -8.01 43.43 10.24
CA SER A 9 -7.13 42.35 9.77
C SER A 9 -6.79 41.34 10.86
N VAL A 10 -6.57 41.78 12.10
CA VAL A 10 -6.33 40.89 13.24
C VAL A 10 -7.57 40.08 13.60
N ILE A 11 -8.74 40.71 13.64
CA ILE A 11 -10.00 39.98 13.91
C ILE A 11 -10.27 38.98 12.78
N ALA A 12 -10.09 39.38 11.53
CA ALA A 12 -10.27 38.50 10.38
C ALA A 12 -9.33 37.29 10.44
N SER A 13 -8.04 37.46 10.78
CA SER A 13 -7.10 36.34 10.86
C SER A 13 -7.43 35.36 11.99
N VAL A 14 -7.88 35.86 13.14
CA VAL A 14 -8.33 35.03 14.27
C VAL A 14 -9.60 34.25 13.87
N VAL A 15 -10.58 34.92 13.26
CA VAL A 15 -11.83 34.29 12.82
C VAL A 15 -11.57 33.22 11.75
N VAL A 16 -10.68 33.49 10.78
CA VAL A 16 -10.31 32.51 9.76
C VAL A 16 -9.61 31.31 10.39
N SER A 17 -8.64 31.54 11.28
CA SER A 17 -7.90 30.45 11.94
C SER A 17 -8.80 29.56 12.80
N LEU A 18 -9.64 30.18 13.64
CA LEU A 18 -10.57 29.45 14.50
C LEU A 18 -11.68 28.79 13.69
N GLY A 19 -12.17 29.44 12.63
CA GLY A 19 -13.16 28.89 11.71
C GLY A 19 -12.64 27.66 10.97
N ALA A 20 -11.40 27.72 10.44
CA ALA A 20 -10.76 26.58 9.80
C ALA A 20 -10.55 25.41 10.77
N PHE A 21 -10.11 25.69 11.99
CA PHE A 21 -9.97 24.68 13.04
C PHE A 21 -11.30 24.04 13.44
N ALA A 22 -12.35 24.86 13.65
CA ALA A 22 -13.68 24.38 13.96
C ALA A 22 -14.27 23.53 12.82
N ALA A 23 -14.09 23.96 11.57
CA ALA A 23 -14.52 23.19 10.40
C ALA A 23 -13.86 21.80 10.36
N VAL A 24 -12.54 21.72 10.61
CA VAL A 24 -11.80 20.45 10.69
C VAL A 24 -12.35 19.55 11.79
N LEU A 25 -12.66 20.09 12.97
CA LEU A 25 -13.24 19.32 14.07
C LEU A 25 -14.64 18.79 13.75
N VAL A 26 -15.51 19.63 13.16
CA VAL A 26 -16.88 19.24 12.79
C VAL A 26 -16.88 18.17 11.69
N LEU A 27 -15.94 18.27 10.73
CA LEU A 27 -15.78 17.29 9.66
C LEU A 27 -15.08 16.00 10.13
N GLY A 28 -14.60 15.94 11.37
CA GLY A 28 -13.89 14.79 11.92
C GLY A 28 -12.53 14.54 11.27
N TYR A 29 -11.96 15.56 10.61
CA TYR A 29 -10.65 15.45 9.95
C TYR A 29 -9.55 15.44 11.01
N LYS A 30 -8.73 14.39 10.97
CA LYS A 30 -7.56 14.22 11.85
C LYS A 30 -6.30 14.21 11.00
N PRO A 31 -5.17 14.76 11.50
CA PRO A 31 -3.89 14.63 10.81
C PRO A 31 -3.58 13.15 10.52
N VAL A 32 -3.30 12.84 9.26
CA VAL A 32 -2.83 11.51 8.89
C VAL A 32 -1.37 11.42 9.31
N LEU A 33 -0.99 10.34 10.00
CA LEU A 33 0.36 10.16 10.51
C LEU A 33 1.17 9.33 9.54
N GLY A 34 2.44 9.67 9.35
CA GLY A 34 3.37 8.96 8.47
C GLY A 34 3.81 7.60 9.03
N LEU A 35 4.55 6.87 8.20
CA LEU A 35 5.08 5.53 8.50
C LEU A 35 5.82 5.48 9.85
N ASP A 36 6.60 6.50 10.18
CA ASP A 36 7.41 6.54 11.41
C ASP A 36 6.57 6.65 12.68
N LEU A 37 5.33 7.14 12.57
CA LEU A 37 4.43 7.37 13.71
C LEU A 37 3.34 6.30 13.80
N GLN A 38 2.80 5.87 12.67
CA GLN A 38 1.79 4.80 12.59
C GLN A 38 2.39 3.39 12.55
N GLY A 39 3.69 3.28 12.27
CA GLY A 39 4.30 2.01 11.88
C GLY A 39 3.85 1.56 10.50
N GLY A 40 4.40 0.45 10.04
CA GLY A 40 4.08 -0.15 8.74
C GLY A 40 5.29 -0.82 8.11
N ALA A 41 5.35 -0.83 6.79
CA ALA A 41 6.50 -1.33 6.07
C ALA A 41 6.89 -0.53 4.84
N SER A 42 8.18 -0.53 4.56
CA SER A 42 8.81 0.03 3.37
C SER A 42 9.58 -1.08 2.66
N VAL A 43 9.45 -1.15 1.34
CA VAL A 43 10.22 -2.08 0.52
C VAL A 43 10.67 -1.41 -0.76
N VAL A 44 11.87 -1.76 -1.20
CA VAL A 44 12.39 -1.39 -2.50
C VAL A 44 12.29 -2.60 -3.43
N TYR A 45 11.52 -2.45 -4.50
CA TYR A 45 11.43 -3.42 -5.58
C TYR A 45 12.36 -3.03 -6.72
N LYS A 46 13.12 -4.01 -7.22
CA LYS A 46 13.97 -3.86 -8.39
C LYS A 46 13.47 -4.75 -9.53
N PRO A 47 13.23 -4.22 -10.74
CA PRO A 47 12.95 -5.04 -11.91
C PRO A 47 14.09 -6.02 -12.20
N VAL A 48 13.76 -7.27 -12.53
CA VAL A 48 14.75 -8.30 -12.90
C VAL A 48 15.56 -7.88 -14.14
N LYS A 49 14.91 -7.18 -15.08
CA LYS A 49 15.52 -6.62 -16.29
C LYS A 49 15.23 -5.12 -16.35
N PRO A 50 16.17 -4.30 -16.88
CA PRO A 50 15.90 -2.89 -17.13
C PRO A 50 14.66 -2.71 -18.00
N VAL A 51 13.81 -1.75 -17.63
CA VAL A 51 12.53 -1.47 -18.31
C VAL A 51 12.38 0.01 -18.60
N SER A 52 11.54 0.34 -19.58
CA SER A 52 11.23 1.73 -19.92
C SER A 52 10.40 2.40 -18.81
N GLN A 53 10.47 3.74 -18.76
CA GLN A 53 9.70 4.51 -17.77
C GLN A 53 8.19 4.30 -17.90
N ALA A 54 7.68 4.07 -19.11
CA ALA A 54 6.26 3.78 -19.33
C ALA A 54 5.82 2.48 -18.62
N VAL A 55 6.64 1.42 -18.70
CA VAL A 55 6.39 0.15 -18.02
C VAL A 55 6.49 0.31 -16.51
N LEU A 56 7.44 1.10 -16.01
CA LEU A 56 7.53 1.43 -14.58
C LEU A 56 6.29 2.15 -14.08
N ASN A 57 5.80 3.17 -14.81
CA ASN A 57 4.62 3.94 -14.43
C ASN A 57 3.35 3.06 -14.44
N GLN A 58 3.23 2.15 -15.40
CA GLN A 58 2.14 1.17 -15.44
C GLN A 58 2.23 0.21 -14.25
N THR A 59 3.42 -0.28 -13.92
CA THR A 59 3.67 -1.15 -12.75
C THR A 59 3.27 -0.45 -11.46
N ILE A 60 3.69 0.81 -11.28
CA ILE A 60 3.33 1.66 -10.13
C ILE A 60 1.82 1.81 -10.02
N SER A 61 1.12 2.00 -11.14
CA SER A 61 -0.34 2.14 -11.16
C SER A 61 -1.05 0.86 -10.70
N ILE A 62 -0.57 -0.31 -11.11
CA ILE A 62 -1.11 -1.61 -10.67
C ILE A 62 -0.82 -1.83 -9.18
N ILE A 63 0.40 -1.56 -8.72
CA ILE A 63 0.75 -1.66 -7.29
C ILE A 63 -0.14 -0.74 -6.46
N ARG A 64 -0.33 0.52 -6.89
CA ARG A 64 -1.21 1.48 -6.20
C ARG A 64 -2.63 0.94 -6.08
N ASN A 65 -3.22 0.48 -7.17
CA ASN A 65 -4.56 -0.09 -7.17
C ASN A 65 -4.68 -1.32 -6.24
N ARG A 66 -3.67 -2.20 -6.20
CA ARG A 66 -3.64 -3.36 -5.29
C ARG A 66 -3.56 -2.92 -3.82
N VAL A 67 -2.73 -1.92 -3.53
CA VAL A 67 -2.58 -1.38 -2.18
C VAL A 67 -3.86 -0.69 -1.72
N ASP A 68 -4.52 0.05 -2.60
CA ASP A 68 -5.83 0.65 -2.32
C ASP A 68 -6.87 -0.44 -2.03
N GLY A 69 -6.83 -1.55 -2.78
CA GLY A 69 -7.67 -2.71 -2.54
C GLY A 69 -7.37 -3.48 -1.24
N LEU A 70 -6.19 -3.30 -0.65
CA LEU A 70 -5.87 -3.77 0.71
C LEU A 70 -6.42 -2.86 1.80
N GLY A 71 -6.99 -1.71 1.44
CA GLY A 71 -7.49 -0.72 2.39
C GLY A 71 -6.36 0.00 3.13
N VAL A 72 -5.15 0.02 2.57
CA VAL A 72 -4.04 0.81 3.14
C VAL A 72 -4.33 2.28 2.86
N ALA A 73 -4.47 3.06 3.91
CA ALA A 73 -4.67 4.49 3.76
C ALA A 73 -3.37 5.15 3.28
N GLN A 74 -3.44 5.78 2.09
CA GLN A 74 -2.44 6.70 1.58
C GLN A 74 -1.01 6.11 1.47
N PRO A 75 -0.82 5.08 0.62
CA PRO A 75 0.51 4.53 0.38
C PRO A 75 1.39 5.52 -0.38
N ASN A 76 2.67 5.58 -0.02
CA ASN A 76 3.66 6.30 -0.82
C ASN A 76 4.33 5.30 -1.76
N ILE A 77 4.08 5.45 -3.06
CA ILE A 77 4.63 4.61 -4.11
C ILE A 77 5.29 5.53 -5.13
N SER A 78 6.60 5.44 -5.24
CA SER A 78 7.40 6.28 -6.13
C SER A 78 8.48 5.48 -6.85
N SER A 79 8.87 5.95 -8.03
CA SER A 79 10.06 5.44 -8.73
C SER A 79 11.30 6.16 -8.22
N GLN A 80 12.33 5.40 -7.83
CA GLN A 80 13.66 5.90 -7.51
C GLN A 80 14.65 5.35 -8.56
N GLY A 81 14.86 6.12 -9.63
CA GLY A 81 15.59 5.65 -10.81
C GLY A 81 14.85 4.48 -11.46
N GLN A 82 15.47 3.29 -11.50
CA GLN A 82 14.83 2.06 -12.00
C GLN A 82 14.12 1.24 -10.91
N ASN A 83 14.21 1.66 -9.64
CA ASN A 83 13.60 0.95 -8.52
C ASN A 83 12.22 1.54 -8.19
N ILE A 84 11.37 0.75 -7.56
CA ILE A 84 10.06 1.17 -7.06
C ILE A 84 10.10 1.08 -5.55
N VAL A 85 9.93 2.22 -4.88
CA VAL A 85 9.84 2.29 -3.42
C VAL A 85 8.37 2.29 -3.04
N VAL A 86 7.98 1.37 -2.17
CA VAL A 86 6.61 1.21 -1.68
C VAL A 86 6.60 1.31 -0.17
N GLN A 87 5.83 2.26 0.36
CA GLN A 87 5.66 2.48 1.79
C GLN A 87 4.18 2.33 2.15
N LEU A 88 3.89 1.42 3.07
CA LEU A 88 2.56 1.05 3.53
C LEU A 88 2.41 1.38 5.02
N PRO A 89 1.92 2.59 5.36
CA PRO A 89 1.66 2.94 6.74
C PRO A 89 0.47 2.15 7.29
N GLY A 90 0.51 1.81 8.59
CA GLY A 90 -0.60 1.21 9.31
C GLY A 90 -0.93 -0.25 8.97
N ILE A 91 -0.10 -0.94 8.17
CA ILE A 91 -0.33 -2.35 7.80
C ILE A 91 -0.07 -3.28 9.00
N LYS A 92 -1.02 -4.19 9.29
CA LYS A 92 -0.88 -5.17 10.40
C LYS A 92 0.12 -6.28 10.09
N ASN A 93 0.06 -6.83 8.87
CA ASN A 93 0.90 -7.95 8.41
C ASN A 93 1.75 -7.50 7.21
N PRO A 94 2.89 -6.83 7.46
CA PRO A 94 3.69 -6.22 6.40
C PRO A 94 4.20 -7.23 5.38
N ASN A 95 4.78 -8.35 5.82
CA ASN A 95 5.37 -9.33 4.91
C ASN A 95 4.34 -9.93 3.93
N SER A 96 3.15 -10.27 4.43
CA SER A 96 2.08 -10.82 3.59
C SER A 96 1.54 -9.79 2.60
N ALA A 97 1.38 -8.53 3.03
CA ALA A 97 0.94 -7.45 2.15
C ALA A 97 1.97 -7.14 1.07
N LEU A 98 3.26 -7.06 1.43
CA LEU A 98 4.36 -6.81 0.50
C LEU A 98 4.56 -7.97 -0.49
N ALA A 99 4.37 -9.22 -0.05
CA ALA A 99 4.37 -10.36 -0.96
C ALA A 99 3.24 -10.26 -1.99
N LEU A 100 2.04 -9.91 -1.54
CA LEU A 100 0.85 -9.84 -2.40
C LEU A 100 0.90 -8.71 -3.44
N ILE A 101 1.38 -7.52 -3.06
CA ILE A 101 1.48 -6.38 -3.99
C ILE A 101 2.64 -6.55 -4.98
N GLY A 102 3.72 -7.22 -4.57
CA GLY A 102 4.89 -7.49 -5.40
C GLY A 102 4.76 -8.71 -6.30
N GLN A 103 3.70 -9.51 -6.11
CA GLN A 103 3.42 -10.69 -6.90
C GLN A 103 3.16 -10.33 -8.38
N THR A 104 3.72 -11.07 -9.33
CA THR A 104 3.45 -10.78 -10.75
C THR A 104 1.99 -11.09 -11.10
N ALA A 105 1.41 -12.15 -10.54
CA ALA A 105 0.03 -12.59 -10.76
C ALA A 105 -0.27 -12.92 -12.23
N GLN A 106 0.66 -13.59 -12.90
CA GLN A 106 0.44 -14.13 -14.24
C GLN A 106 -0.54 -15.30 -14.16
N LEU A 107 -1.80 -15.02 -14.50
CA LEU A 107 -2.86 -16.01 -14.58
C LEU A 107 -2.84 -16.70 -15.95
N GLU A 108 -2.89 -18.03 -15.95
CA GLU A 108 -3.01 -18.87 -17.14
C GLU A 108 -4.03 -19.99 -16.96
N PHE A 109 -4.75 -20.30 -18.04
CA PHE A 109 -5.63 -21.47 -18.12
C PHE A 109 -4.98 -22.54 -18.99
N ARG A 110 -4.75 -23.72 -18.42
CA ARG A 110 -4.08 -24.84 -19.10
C ARG A 110 -4.87 -26.13 -18.91
N THR A 111 -5.03 -26.93 -19.96
CA THR A 111 -5.61 -28.27 -19.82
C THR A 111 -4.70 -29.16 -18.96
N VAL A 112 -5.28 -29.86 -18.00
CA VAL A 112 -4.57 -30.91 -17.26
C VAL A 112 -4.50 -32.15 -18.15
N LEU A 113 -3.29 -32.61 -18.44
CA LEU A 113 -3.08 -33.86 -19.19
C LEU A 113 -3.13 -35.05 -18.23
N CYS A 114 -2.51 -34.93 -17.06
CA CYS A 114 -2.54 -35.92 -15.99
C CYS A 114 -1.97 -35.36 -14.69
N ALA A 115 -2.35 -35.98 -13.57
CA ALA A 115 -1.71 -35.80 -12.27
C ALA A 115 -0.51 -36.75 -12.12
N ILE A 116 0.55 -36.26 -11.47
CA ILE A 116 1.77 -37.01 -11.16
C ILE A 116 2.10 -36.85 -9.66
N PRO A 117 2.84 -37.80 -9.06
CA PRO A 117 3.18 -37.74 -7.65
C PRO A 117 4.02 -36.51 -7.28
N ALA A 118 4.01 -36.16 -5.99
CA ALA A 118 4.86 -35.13 -5.42
C ALA A 118 6.34 -35.37 -5.76
N TYR A 119 7.12 -34.28 -5.86
CA TYR A 119 8.52 -34.37 -6.22
C TYR A 119 9.31 -35.07 -5.12
N THR A 120 10.08 -36.09 -5.49
CA THR A 120 11.09 -36.69 -4.63
C THR A 120 12.47 -36.53 -5.29
N PRO A 121 13.52 -36.20 -4.55
CA PRO A 121 14.86 -36.15 -5.13
C PRO A 121 15.26 -37.53 -5.68
N PRO A 122 15.78 -37.62 -6.92
CA PRO A 122 16.24 -38.89 -7.47
C PRO A 122 17.37 -39.49 -6.63
N PRO A 123 17.37 -40.82 -6.40
CA PRO A 123 18.53 -41.53 -5.87
C PRO A 123 19.75 -41.27 -6.77
N LYS A 124 20.96 -41.26 -6.18
CA LYS A 124 22.23 -41.03 -6.92
C LYS A 124 22.46 -41.99 -8.10
N SER A 125 21.74 -43.11 -8.16
CA SER A 125 21.80 -44.12 -9.23
C SER A 125 20.99 -43.77 -10.48
N ILE A 126 20.08 -42.79 -10.45
CA ILE A 126 19.23 -42.43 -11.60
C ILE A 126 19.86 -41.26 -12.38
N LYS A 127 20.15 -41.47 -13.67
CA LYS A 127 20.67 -40.42 -14.57
C LYS A 127 19.54 -39.47 -14.98
N LYS A 128 19.79 -38.15 -15.01
CA LYS A 128 18.80 -37.13 -15.45
C LYS A 128 18.16 -37.40 -16.82
N SER A 129 18.87 -38.09 -17.72
CA SER A 129 18.39 -38.44 -19.07
C SER A 129 17.25 -39.48 -19.08
N SER A 130 17.04 -40.24 -18.00
CA SER A 130 15.95 -41.23 -17.91
C SER A 130 14.65 -40.66 -17.32
N ILE A 131 14.63 -39.36 -16.99
CA ILE A 131 13.44 -38.68 -16.48
C ILE A 131 12.57 -38.28 -17.68
N PRO A 132 11.29 -38.68 -17.74
CA PRO A 132 10.41 -38.30 -18.83
C PRO A 132 10.26 -36.77 -18.93
N ALA A 133 10.16 -36.26 -20.17
CA ALA A 133 9.77 -34.88 -20.44
C ALA A 133 8.36 -34.59 -19.89
N ALA A 134 7.87 -33.34 -19.96
CA ALA A 134 6.54 -32.93 -19.53
C ALA A 134 5.41 -33.60 -20.37
N ALA A 135 5.21 -34.89 -20.16
CA ALA A 135 4.28 -35.76 -20.83
C ALA A 135 3.72 -36.77 -19.83
N CYS A 136 2.51 -37.26 -20.10
CA CYS A 136 1.88 -38.23 -19.23
C CYS A 136 2.55 -39.59 -19.31
N PRO A 137 2.79 -40.26 -18.18
CA PRO A 137 3.34 -41.61 -18.19
C PRO A 137 2.35 -42.55 -18.88
N THR A 138 2.84 -43.31 -19.85
CA THR A 138 2.07 -44.33 -20.57
C THR A 138 2.26 -45.72 -19.97
N THR A 139 3.20 -45.87 -19.04
CA THR A 139 3.53 -47.13 -18.35
C THR A 139 3.75 -46.91 -16.85
N GLN A 140 3.52 -47.96 -16.05
CA GLN A 140 3.74 -47.93 -14.60
C GLN A 140 5.19 -47.57 -14.23
N ALA A 141 6.16 -48.04 -15.03
CA ALA A 141 7.58 -47.72 -14.84
C ALA A 141 7.86 -46.21 -15.03
N GLN A 142 7.23 -45.57 -16.03
CA GLN A 142 7.32 -44.12 -16.21
C GLN A 142 6.66 -43.35 -15.07
N SER A 143 5.52 -43.84 -14.56
CA SER A 143 4.82 -43.20 -13.43
C SER A 143 5.71 -43.08 -12.18
N ASN A 144 6.50 -44.11 -11.89
CA ASN A 144 7.46 -44.09 -10.78
C ASN A 144 8.60 -43.08 -11.00
N LEU A 145 9.03 -42.90 -12.25
CA LEU A 145 10.07 -41.94 -12.61
C LEU A 145 9.58 -40.49 -12.61
N MET A 146 8.28 -40.25 -12.80
CA MET A 146 7.69 -38.90 -12.75
C MET A 146 7.84 -38.25 -11.38
N ALA A 147 7.96 -39.02 -10.29
CA ALA A 147 8.28 -38.49 -8.97
C ALA A 147 9.62 -37.72 -8.95
N TYR A 148 10.57 -38.14 -9.79
CA TYR A 148 11.90 -37.52 -9.89
C TYR A 148 11.98 -36.38 -10.92
N ALA A 149 10.94 -36.20 -11.75
CA ALA A 149 10.93 -35.11 -12.72
C ALA A 149 10.92 -33.77 -11.99
N PRO A 150 11.83 -32.82 -12.26
CA PRO A 150 11.75 -31.51 -11.62
C PRO A 150 10.52 -30.75 -12.10
N THR A 151 9.98 -29.88 -11.25
CA THR A 151 9.01 -28.87 -11.71
C THR A 151 9.65 -27.98 -12.75
N THR A 152 8.88 -27.58 -13.77
CA THR A 152 9.37 -26.68 -14.81
C THR A 152 9.79 -25.36 -14.16
N SER A 153 11.00 -24.91 -14.44
CA SER A 153 11.46 -23.62 -13.93
C SER A 153 10.74 -22.48 -14.65
N GLN A 154 10.59 -21.35 -13.97
CA GLN A 154 9.96 -20.16 -14.52
C GLN A 154 10.61 -19.67 -15.83
N SER A 155 11.93 -19.83 -15.98
CA SER A 155 12.62 -19.47 -17.24
C SER A 155 12.33 -20.42 -18.40
N ALA A 156 11.87 -21.65 -18.12
CA ALA A 156 11.55 -22.66 -19.12
C ALA A 156 10.03 -22.80 -19.34
N ASN A 157 9.20 -22.08 -18.56
CA ASN A 157 7.77 -22.04 -18.77
C ASN A 157 7.43 -21.14 -19.96
N HIS A 158 7.24 -21.77 -21.12
CA HIS A 158 6.72 -21.10 -22.30
C HIS A 158 5.22 -21.37 -22.46
N PRO A 159 4.41 -20.37 -22.84
CA PRO A 159 2.97 -20.54 -23.06
C PRO A 159 2.62 -21.64 -24.07
N SER A 160 3.50 -21.93 -25.04
CA SER A 160 3.30 -22.95 -26.07
C SER A 160 3.75 -24.36 -25.67
N ALA A 161 4.39 -24.53 -24.52
CA ALA A 161 5.00 -25.79 -24.09
C ALA A 161 4.15 -26.49 -23.02
N ASN A 162 4.28 -27.82 -22.97
CA ASN A 162 3.80 -28.59 -21.83
C ASN A 162 4.72 -28.36 -20.63
N VAL A 163 4.12 -28.28 -19.44
CA VAL A 163 4.86 -27.95 -18.21
C VAL A 163 4.42 -28.85 -17.05
N ILE A 164 5.33 -29.03 -16.09
CA ILE A 164 5.05 -29.74 -14.84
C ILE A 164 5.02 -28.70 -13.73
N LEU A 165 3.82 -28.43 -13.21
CA LEU A 165 3.63 -27.43 -12.15
C LEU A 165 3.09 -28.08 -10.87
N PRO A 166 3.52 -27.59 -9.69
CA PRO A 166 2.98 -28.06 -8.42
C PRO A 166 1.61 -27.44 -8.13
N GLN A 167 0.77 -28.17 -7.39
CA GLN A 167 -0.38 -27.59 -6.74
C GLN A 167 0.05 -26.76 -5.52
N GLN A 168 -0.70 -25.71 -5.21
CA GLN A 168 -0.51 -24.93 -3.99
C GLN A 168 -0.52 -25.84 -2.74
N GLY A 169 0.58 -25.81 -1.97
CA GLY A 169 0.85 -26.72 -0.84
C GLY A 169 1.99 -27.70 -1.18
N THR A 170 3.09 -27.66 -0.43
CA THR A 170 4.37 -28.35 -0.74
C THR A 170 4.31 -29.89 -0.76
N THR A 171 3.18 -30.50 -0.41
CA THR A 171 2.95 -31.95 -0.40
C THR A 171 1.88 -32.41 -1.40
N GLY A 172 1.34 -31.50 -2.23
CA GLY A 172 0.29 -31.81 -3.20
C GLY A 172 0.75 -32.61 -4.42
N PRO A 173 -0.19 -33.21 -5.18
CA PRO A 173 0.10 -33.75 -6.50
C PRO A 173 0.62 -32.63 -7.42
N ARG A 174 1.41 -33.01 -8.42
CA ARG A 174 1.83 -32.09 -9.49
C ARG A 174 1.07 -32.44 -10.75
N PHE A 175 0.96 -31.49 -11.67
CA PHE A 175 0.19 -31.69 -12.89
C PHE A 175 1.08 -31.50 -14.10
N VAL A 176 0.93 -32.42 -15.07
CA VAL A 176 1.41 -32.18 -16.43
C VAL A 176 0.33 -31.38 -17.14
N LEU A 177 0.65 -30.16 -17.50
CA LEU A 177 -0.25 -29.22 -18.13
C LEU A 177 0.12 -29.03 -19.60
N GLY A 178 -0.89 -28.84 -20.44
CA GLY A 178 -0.70 -28.45 -21.82
C GLY A 178 -0.28 -26.98 -22.00
N PRO A 179 -0.26 -26.50 -23.25
CA PRO A 179 -0.06 -25.09 -23.55
C PRO A 179 -1.11 -24.20 -22.88
N SER A 180 -0.72 -22.95 -22.60
CA SER A 180 -1.62 -21.90 -22.11
C SER A 180 -2.66 -21.55 -23.18
N GLN A 181 -3.93 -21.72 -22.84
CA GLN A 181 -5.05 -21.49 -23.74
C GLN A 181 -5.62 -20.08 -23.60
N ALA A 182 -5.51 -19.48 -22.41
CA ALA A 182 -5.84 -18.09 -22.14
C ALA A 182 -5.01 -17.54 -20.98
N SER A 183 -4.85 -16.23 -20.94
CA SER A 183 -4.18 -15.51 -19.87
C SER A 183 -5.16 -14.61 -19.10
N GLY A 184 -4.69 -13.99 -18.02
CA GLY A 184 -5.51 -13.11 -17.19
C GLY A 184 -6.14 -11.89 -17.90
N ASN A 185 -5.76 -11.60 -19.15
CA ASN A 185 -6.34 -10.50 -19.94
C ASN A 185 -7.82 -10.71 -20.31
N ILE A 186 -8.34 -11.94 -20.17
CA ILE A 186 -9.76 -12.24 -20.42
C ILE A 186 -10.66 -11.81 -19.24
N LEU A 187 -10.09 -11.54 -18.06
CA LEU A 187 -10.85 -11.14 -16.88
C LEU A 187 -11.12 -9.63 -16.87
N LYS A 188 -12.33 -9.28 -16.47
CA LYS A 188 -12.75 -7.90 -16.22
C LYS A 188 -12.62 -7.52 -14.75
N THR A 189 -13.06 -8.40 -13.85
CA THR A 189 -12.95 -8.22 -12.40
C THR A 189 -13.10 -9.56 -11.68
N ALA A 190 -12.64 -9.62 -10.43
CA ALA A 190 -12.73 -10.78 -9.55
C ALA A 190 -13.08 -10.35 -8.12
N TYR A 191 -13.88 -11.16 -7.43
CA TYR A 191 -14.31 -10.95 -6.05
C TYR A 191 -14.27 -12.28 -5.29
N ALA A 192 -13.92 -12.21 -4.00
CA ALA A 192 -14.07 -13.35 -3.11
C ALA A 192 -15.52 -13.44 -2.64
N GLY A 193 -16.09 -14.63 -2.72
CA GLY A 193 -17.45 -14.93 -2.30
C GLY A 193 -17.51 -16.20 -1.48
N VAL A 194 -18.72 -16.56 -1.04
CA VAL A 194 -19.01 -17.84 -0.41
C VAL A 194 -20.06 -18.53 -1.28
N ASP A 195 -19.81 -19.78 -1.64
CA ASP A 195 -20.76 -20.57 -2.42
C ASP A 195 -21.95 -21.04 -1.58
N SER A 196 -22.94 -21.68 -2.22
CA SER A 196 -24.12 -22.24 -1.54
C SER A 196 -23.80 -23.33 -0.51
N SER A 197 -22.57 -23.86 -0.51
CA SER A 197 -22.10 -24.88 0.41
C SER A 197 -21.30 -24.31 1.57
N GLY A 198 -21.13 -22.98 1.64
CA GLY A 198 -20.33 -22.31 2.67
C GLY A 198 -18.83 -22.26 2.40
N ASN A 199 -18.37 -22.67 1.22
CA ASN A 199 -16.94 -22.65 0.85
C ASN A 199 -16.56 -21.31 0.25
N TRP A 200 -15.35 -20.83 0.56
CA TRP A 200 -14.80 -19.63 -0.07
C TRP A 200 -14.39 -19.92 -1.50
N VAL A 201 -14.79 -19.02 -2.40
CA VAL A 201 -14.58 -19.10 -3.85
C VAL A 201 -14.15 -17.74 -4.39
N VAL A 202 -13.55 -17.73 -5.57
CA VAL A 202 -13.28 -16.48 -6.30
C VAL A 202 -14.14 -16.43 -7.54
N ASP A 203 -15.14 -15.56 -7.52
CA ASP A 203 -16.01 -15.29 -8.65
C ASP A 203 -15.34 -14.25 -9.55
N PHE A 204 -15.26 -14.55 -10.85
CA PHE A 204 -14.71 -13.64 -11.84
C PHE A 204 -15.71 -13.39 -12.97
N THR A 205 -15.60 -12.22 -13.55
CA THR A 205 -16.33 -11.84 -14.76
C THR A 205 -15.35 -11.64 -15.89
N LEU A 206 -15.76 -12.02 -17.09
CA LEU A 206 -14.96 -11.94 -18.30
C LEU A 206 -15.25 -10.64 -19.04
N THR A 207 -14.29 -10.20 -19.83
CA THR A 207 -14.48 -9.12 -20.80
C THR A 207 -15.35 -9.60 -21.96
N SER A 208 -15.93 -8.68 -22.73
CA SER A 208 -16.70 -9.03 -23.93
C SER A 208 -15.87 -9.76 -24.98
N SER A 209 -14.57 -9.47 -25.07
CA SER A 209 -13.62 -10.20 -25.91
C SER A 209 -13.13 -11.51 -25.28
N GLY A 210 -13.09 -11.59 -23.95
CA GLY A 210 -12.65 -12.77 -23.20
C GLY A 210 -13.67 -13.90 -23.14
N SER A 211 -14.97 -13.58 -23.07
CA SER A 211 -16.03 -14.59 -22.96
C SER A 211 -16.04 -15.62 -24.10
N PRO A 212 -15.94 -15.22 -25.40
CA PRO A 212 -15.87 -16.19 -26.49
C PRO A 212 -14.61 -17.06 -26.46
N ILE A 213 -13.49 -16.51 -26.00
CA ILE A 213 -12.22 -17.26 -25.85
C ILE A 213 -12.40 -18.33 -24.78
N PHE A 214 -12.99 -17.96 -23.63
CA PHE A 214 -13.22 -18.90 -22.54
C PHE A 214 -14.23 -19.99 -22.92
N ASP A 215 -15.31 -19.65 -23.62
CA ASP A 215 -16.28 -20.63 -24.10
C ASP A 215 -15.67 -21.61 -25.11
N LYS A 216 -14.76 -21.15 -25.98
CA LYS A 216 -13.99 -22.02 -26.88
C LYS A 216 -13.11 -23.00 -26.10
N ILE A 217 -12.47 -22.55 -25.02
CA ILE A 217 -11.65 -23.38 -24.13
C ILE A 217 -12.53 -24.40 -23.40
N ALA A 218 -13.68 -23.95 -22.88
CA ALA A 218 -14.64 -24.78 -22.17
C ALA A 218 -15.21 -25.88 -23.07
N ALA A 219 -15.57 -25.55 -24.31
CA ALA A 219 -16.05 -26.52 -25.29
C ALA A 219 -15.00 -27.57 -25.67
N ALA A 220 -13.73 -27.17 -25.84
CA ALA A 220 -12.62 -28.06 -26.17
C ALA A 220 -12.22 -28.99 -25.00
N ASN A 221 -12.46 -28.54 -23.76
CA ASN A 221 -12.11 -29.26 -22.54
C ASN A 221 -13.34 -29.75 -21.75
N TYR A 222 -14.48 -29.93 -22.41
CA TYR A 222 -15.68 -30.45 -21.76
C TYR A 222 -15.40 -31.81 -21.10
N GLN A 223 -15.77 -31.96 -19.83
CA GLN A 223 -15.48 -33.14 -18.99
C GLN A 223 -13.97 -33.39 -18.73
N LYS A 224 -13.11 -32.40 -18.98
CA LYS A 224 -11.68 -32.43 -18.63
C LYS A 224 -11.36 -31.40 -17.56
N ASP A 225 -10.26 -31.62 -16.85
CA ASP A 225 -9.76 -30.68 -15.86
C ASP A 225 -8.98 -29.56 -16.54
N VAL A 226 -9.26 -28.32 -16.13
CA VAL A 226 -8.53 -27.14 -16.57
C VAL A 226 -7.85 -26.54 -15.35
N ALA A 227 -6.51 -26.56 -15.36
CA ALA A 227 -5.71 -25.93 -14.34
C ALA A 227 -5.74 -24.42 -14.50
N ILE A 228 -5.97 -23.77 -13.36
CA ILE A 228 -5.89 -22.34 -13.16
C ILE A 228 -4.55 -22.09 -12.48
N VAL A 229 -3.61 -21.55 -13.24
CA VAL A 229 -2.22 -21.37 -12.84
C VAL A 229 -1.97 -19.90 -12.53
N LEU A 230 -1.37 -19.62 -11.38
CA LEU A 230 -0.92 -18.29 -10.98
C LEU A 230 0.58 -18.35 -10.67
N ASP A 231 1.39 -17.59 -11.40
CA ASP A 231 2.86 -17.52 -11.22
C ASP A 231 3.53 -18.91 -11.09
N ASP A 232 3.23 -19.80 -12.04
CA ASP A 232 3.76 -21.17 -12.12
C ASP A 232 3.26 -22.15 -11.04
N VAL A 233 2.25 -21.78 -10.26
CA VAL A 233 1.61 -22.66 -9.27
C VAL A 233 0.16 -22.92 -9.66
N VAL A 234 -0.28 -24.18 -9.59
CA VAL A 234 -1.69 -24.53 -9.80
C VAL A 234 -2.49 -24.16 -8.56
N GLU A 235 -3.32 -23.13 -8.67
CA GLU A 235 -4.23 -22.68 -7.61
C GLU A 235 -5.42 -23.64 -7.49
N SER A 236 -5.96 -24.08 -8.62
CA SER A 236 -7.03 -25.08 -8.68
C SER A 236 -7.07 -25.76 -10.05
N ALA A 237 -7.63 -26.96 -10.11
CA ALA A 237 -7.84 -27.70 -11.35
C ALA A 237 -9.27 -28.29 -11.40
N PRO A 238 -10.31 -27.46 -11.50
CA PRO A 238 -11.69 -27.95 -11.58
C PRO A 238 -11.98 -28.61 -12.93
N GLN A 239 -12.89 -29.58 -12.91
CA GLN A 239 -13.46 -30.16 -14.11
C GLN A 239 -14.44 -29.19 -14.78
N ILE A 240 -14.33 -29.01 -16.09
CA ILE A 240 -15.26 -28.19 -16.86
C ILE A 240 -16.55 -28.96 -17.16
N ASN A 241 -17.66 -28.51 -16.55
CA ASN A 241 -18.97 -29.15 -16.64
C ASN A 241 -19.95 -28.48 -17.61
N SER A 242 -19.62 -27.30 -18.14
CA SER A 242 -20.41 -26.59 -19.15
C SER A 242 -19.52 -26.18 -20.32
N LYS A 243 -20.10 -26.13 -21.53
CA LYS A 243 -19.41 -25.68 -22.74
C LYS A 243 -19.44 -24.16 -22.91
N SER A 244 -20.31 -23.47 -22.17
CA SER A 244 -20.40 -22.01 -22.14
C SER A 244 -20.72 -21.53 -20.73
N PHE A 245 -20.13 -20.41 -20.35
CA PHE A 245 -20.19 -19.84 -19.01
C PHE A 245 -20.85 -18.45 -18.97
N GLY A 246 -21.32 -17.95 -20.12
CA GLY A 246 -22.09 -16.70 -20.19
C GLY A 246 -21.32 -15.47 -19.69
N GLY A 247 -19.98 -15.49 -19.73
CA GLY A 247 -19.13 -14.38 -19.30
C GLY A 247 -18.81 -14.34 -17.81
N THR A 248 -19.18 -15.35 -17.03
CA THR A 248 -18.89 -15.42 -15.58
C THR A 248 -18.33 -16.79 -15.20
N GLY A 249 -17.43 -16.85 -14.22
CA GLY A 249 -16.91 -18.12 -13.74
C GLY A 249 -16.52 -18.07 -12.27
N GLN A 250 -16.26 -19.24 -11.72
CA GLN A 250 -15.93 -19.41 -10.31
C GLN A 250 -14.70 -20.30 -10.16
N ILE A 251 -13.68 -19.79 -9.48
CA ILE A 251 -12.50 -20.55 -9.07
C ILE A 251 -12.82 -21.20 -7.74
N ARG A 252 -12.94 -22.53 -7.76
CA ARG A 252 -13.20 -23.33 -6.56
C ARG A 252 -11.92 -23.97 -6.07
N GLY A 253 -11.76 -24.01 -4.77
CA GLY A 253 -10.63 -24.61 -4.08
C GLY A 253 -10.91 -24.68 -2.59
N ASN A 254 -10.01 -25.30 -1.83
CA ASN A 254 -10.07 -25.29 -0.38
C ASN A 254 -9.49 -23.98 0.18
N PHE A 255 -10.07 -22.85 -0.22
CA PHE A 255 -9.57 -21.53 0.14
C PHE A 255 -10.07 -21.12 1.54
N THR A 256 -9.19 -20.46 2.29
CA THR A 256 -9.60 -19.63 3.42
C THR A 256 -10.11 -18.28 2.95
N GLN A 257 -10.85 -17.56 3.81
CA GLN A 257 -11.28 -16.18 3.54
C GLN A 257 -10.12 -15.30 3.07
N THR A 258 -8.97 -15.37 3.76
CA THR A 258 -7.80 -14.56 3.42
C THR A 258 -7.21 -14.94 2.07
N GLN A 259 -7.11 -16.23 1.76
CA GLN A 259 -6.60 -16.70 0.47
C GLN A 259 -7.51 -16.29 -0.69
N ALA A 260 -8.83 -16.46 -0.55
CA ALA A 260 -9.79 -16.06 -1.57
C ALA A 260 -9.74 -14.54 -1.81
N ASN A 261 -9.69 -13.73 -0.75
CA ASN A 261 -9.55 -12.28 -0.88
C ASN A 261 -8.24 -11.87 -1.55
N ASN A 262 -7.12 -12.50 -1.18
CA ASN A 262 -5.81 -12.22 -1.77
C ASN A 262 -5.78 -12.60 -3.26
N LEU A 263 -6.32 -13.77 -3.62
CA LEU A 263 -6.42 -14.23 -5.00
C LEU A 263 -7.33 -13.30 -5.81
N ALA A 264 -8.51 -12.95 -5.30
CA ALA A 264 -9.42 -12.01 -5.95
C ALA A 264 -8.76 -10.63 -6.17
N LEU A 265 -8.00 -10.14 -5.19
CA LEU A 265 -7.27 -8.87 -5.29
C LEU A 265 -6.27 -8.89 -6.45
N VAL A 266 -5.42 -9.91 -6.54
CA VAL A 266 -4.39 -9.97 -7.59
C VAL A 266 -5.01 -10.17 -8.97
N LEU A 267 -6.09 -10.94 -9.08
CA LEU A 267 -6.81 -11.14 -10.33
C LEU A 267 -7.56 -9.88 -10.80
N ARG A 268 -8.16 -9.12 -9.87
CA ARG A 268 -8.91 -7.90 -10.17
C ARG A 268 -8.05 -6.81 -10.80
N TYR A 269 -6.81 -6.67 -10.34
CA TYR A 269 -5.90 -5.61 -10.80
C TYR A 269 -4.91 -6.06 -11.89
N GLY A 270 -4.97 -7.33 -12.29
CA GLY A 270 -4.18 -7.89 -13.38
C GLY A 270 -2.71 -8.11 -13.05
N ALA A 271 -1.99 -8.70 -14.00
CA ALA A 271 -0.58 -9.05 -13.82
C ALA A 271 0.35 -7.83 -13.91
N LEU A 272 1.45 -7.84 -13.15
CA LEU A 272 2.51 -6.86 -13.31
C LEU A 272 3.23 -7.08 -14.66
N PRO A 273 3.51 -6.01 -15.43
CA PRO A 273 4.17 -6.14 -16.73
C PRO A 273 5.65 -6.50 -16.62
N VAL A 274 6.23 -6.41 -15.41
CA VAL A 274 7.60 -6.79 -15.12
C VAL A 274 7.68 -7.54 -13.80
N GLN A 275 8.57 -8.52 -13.73
CA GLN A 275 8.89 -9.23 -12.50
C GLN A 275 9.76 -8.34 -11.60
N LEU A 276 9.38 -8.29 -10.32
CA LEU A 276 10.04 -7.48 -9.31
C LEU A 276 10.73 -8.37 -8.30
N GLN A 277 11.98 -8.03 -7.96
CA GLN A 277 12.71 -8.63 -6.86
C GLN A 277 12.66 -7.70 -5.65
N GLN A 278 12.27 -8.24 -4.50
CA GLN A 278 12.34 -7.53 -3.23
C GLN A 278 13.81 -7.43 -2.81
N GLN A 279 14.30 -6.21 -2.56
CA GLN A 279 15.67 -6.02 -2.06
C GLN A 279 15.70 -6.00 -0.54
N THR A 280 15.27 -4.89 0.04
CA THR A 280 15.32 -4.65 1.49
C THR A 280 13.93 -4.29 1.97
N VAL A 281 13.42 -5.08 2.92
CA VAL A 281 12.17 -4.79 3.64
C VAL A 281 12.55 -4.14 4.96
N GLN A 282 12.11 -2.91 5.17
CA GLN A 282 12.18 -2.22 6.45
C GLN A 282 10.79 -2.21 7.08
N THR A 283 10.66 -2.82 8.24
CA THR A 283 9.40 -2.78 9.01
C THR A 283 9.60 -1.85 10.19
N VAL A 284 8.64 -0.95 10.40
CA VAL A 284 8.64 -0.05 11.55
C VAL A 284 7.44 -0.41 12.41
N SER A 285 7.68 -0.77 13.66
CA SER A 285 6.61 -1.11 14.58
C SER A 285 5.85 0.13 15.04
N ALA A 286 4.52 0.07 14.94
CA ALA A 286 3.62 1.15 15.38
C ALA A 286 3.81 1.55 16.85
N THR A 287 4.27 0.61 17.69
CA THR A 287 4.52 0.82 19.12
C THR A 287 5.67 1.78 19.36
N LEU A 288 6.75 1.67 18.58
CA LEU A 288 7.93 2.54 18.73
C LEU A 288 7.61 3.96 18.26
N GLY A 289 6.93 4.09 17.12
CA GLY A 289 6.49 5.38 16.59
C GLY A 289 5.56 6.14 17.54
N LYS A 290 4.54 5.47 18.08
CA LYS A 290 3.63 6.06 19.07
C LYS A 290 4.33 6.46 20.37
N ALA A 291 5.33 5.70 20.81
CA ALA A 291 6.11 6.04 21.99
C ALA A 291 6.94 7.31 21.77
N SER A 292 7.65 7.40 20.64
CA SER A 292 8.42 8.59 20.25
C SER A 292 7.53 9.81 20.07
N LEU A 293 6.36 9.66 19.44
CA LEU A 293 5.39 10.74 19.30
C LEU A 293 4.90 11.24 20.66
N LYS A 294 4.51 10.32 21.55
CA LYS A 294 4.05 10.69 22.91
C LYS A 294 5.16 11.41 23.68
N ALA A 295 6.37 10.90 23.66
CA ALA A 295 7.52 11.53 24.34
C ALA A 295 7.82 12.92 23.76
N GLY A 296 7.86 13.06 22.43
CA GLY A 296 8.10 14.33 21.76
C GLY A 296 7.01 15.37 22.02
N VAL A 297 5.73 14.96 21.96
CA VAL A 297 4.59 15.83 22.29
C VAL A 297 4.62 16.24 23.77
N LEU A 298 4.93 15.31 24.68
CA LEU A 298 5.02 15.61 26.11
C LEU A 298 6.17 16.60 26.41
N ALA A 299 7.34 16.40 25.79
CA ALA A 299 8.46 17.32 25.90
C ALA A 299 8.14 18.70 25.29
N GLY A 300 7.48 18.73 24.13
CA GLY A 300 7.05 19.96 23.48
C GLY A 300 6.03 20.75 24.30
N ILE A 301 5.02 20.08 24.86
CA ILE A 301 4.04 20.71 25.76
C ILE A 301 4.72 21.21 27.05
N GLY A 302 5.63 20.42 27.63
CA GLY A 302 6.38 20.84 28.82
C GLY A 302 7.23 22.08 28.57
N GLY A 303 7.95 22.13 27.44
CA GLY A 303 8.73 23.30 27.03
C GLY A 303 7.86 24.52 26.77
N LEU A 304 6.75 24.36 26.03
CA LEU A 304 5.80 25.43 25.77
C LEU A 304 5.17 25.97 27.06
N LEU A 305 4.81 25.10 28.01
CA LEU A 305 4.28 25.52 29.31
C LEU A 305 5.30 26.34 30.11
N LEU A 306 6.56 25.91 30.14
CA LEU A 306 7.62 26.66 30.82
C LEU A 306 7.82 28.06 30.21
N VAL A 307 7.86 28.14 28.89
CA VAL A 307 7.93 29.42 28.15
C VAL A 307 6.71 30.29 28.45
N MET A 308 5.50 29.70 28.46
CA MET A 308 4.27 30.43 28.75
C MET A 308 4.26 30.98 30.18
N ILE A 309 4.71 30.19 31.16
CA ILE A 309 4.84 30.62 32.56
C ILE A 309 5.82 31.78 32.66
N TYR A 310 7.00 31.65 32.03
CA TYR A 310 7.99 32.73 31.98
C TYR A 310 7.41 34.01 31.36
N ALA A 311 6.72 33.89 30.22
CA ALA A 311 6.15 35.02 29.51
C ALA A 311 5.05 35.72 30.34
N ILE A 312 4.20 34.97 31.05
CA ILE A 312 3.17 35.54 31.92
C ILE A 312 3.79 36.26 33.12
N ILE A 313 4.79 35.67 33.78
CA ILE A 313 5.45 36.27 34.94
C ILE A 313 6.18 37.56 34.53
N TYR A 314 6.92 37.52 33.42
CA TYR A 314 7.79 38.61 33.01
C TYR A 314 7.03 39.72 32.25
N TYR A 315 6.10 39.36 31.35
CA TYR A 315 5.35 40.32 30.52
C TYR A 315 3.93 40.64 31.02
N ARG A 316 3.43 39.96 32.06
CA ARG A 316 2.09 40.15 32.65
C ARG A 316 0.98 40.11 31.59
N ALA A 317 0.23 41.21 31.43
CA ALA A 317 -0.89 41.30 30.47
C ALA A 317 -0.46 41.09 29.01
N LEU A 318 0.77 41.45 28.64
CA LEU A 318 1.31 41.20 27.30
C LEU A 318 1.57 39.69 27.07
N GLY A 319 1.80 38.91 28.14
CA GLY A 319 1.91 37.44 28.05
C GLY A 319 0.61 36.77 27.59
N LEU A 320 -0.56 37.36 27.87
CA LEU A 320 -1.85 36.86 27.38
C LEU A 320 -1.97 37.04 25.85
N VAL A 321 -1.38 38.11 25.32
CA VAL A 321 -1.30 38.36 23.87
C VAL A 321 -0.43 37.29 23.19
N VAL A 322 0.69 36.89 23.80
CA VAL A 322 1.52 35.75 23.32
C VAL A 322 0.67 34.49 23.26
N PHE A 323 -0.06 34.17 24.33
CA PHE A 323 -0.87 32.95 24.42
C PHE A 323 -1.92 32.88 23.31
N LEU A 324 -2.68 33.96 23.11
CA LEU A 324 -3.71 34.02 22.06
C LEU A 324 -3.09 33.96 20.65
N GLY A 325 -1.94 34.61 20.46
CA GLY A 325 -1.19 34.54 19.20
C GLY A 325 -0.75 33.12 18.86
N LEU A 326 -0.09 32.45 19.80
CA LEU A 326 0.32 31.05 19.65
C LEU A 326 -0.86 30.11 19.44
N GLY A 327 -1.96 30.29 20.19
CA GLY A 327 -3.17 29.50 20.02
C GLY A 327 -3.78 29.66 18.62
N THR A 328 -3.79 30.88 18.09
CA THR A 328 -4.28 31.17 16.74
C THR A 328 -3.40 30.51 15.68
N THR A 329 -2.08 30.64 15.80
CA THR A 329 -1.12 29.99 14.87
C THR A 329 -1.22 28.47 14.94
N ALA A 330 -1.34 27.88 16.14
CA ALA A 330 -1.50 26.45 16.33
C ALA A 330 -2.82 25.93 15.73
N ALA A 331 -3.93 26.66 15.93
CA ALA A 331 -5.22 26.35 15.33
C ALA A 331 -5.16 26.37 13.79
N MET A 332 -4.48 27.38 13.23
CA MET A 332 -4.28 27.50 11.78
C MET A 332 -3.42 26.34 11.24
N LEU A 333 -2.29 26.03 11.87
CA LEU A 333 -1.43 24.91 11.47
C LEU A 333 -2.15 23.56 11.55
N TRP A 334 -2.90 23.33 12.63
CA TRP A 334 -3.74 22.14 12.75
C TRP A 334 -4.78 22.05 11.64
N GLY A 335 -5.44 23.17 11.34
CA GLY A 335 -6.42 23.27 10.25
C GLY A 335 -5.81 22.91 8.90
N ILE A 336 -4.67 23.52 8.56
CA ILE A 336 -3.94 23.29 7.32
C ILE A 336 -3.48 21.83 7.20
N VAL A 337 -2.82 21.28 8.22
CA VAL A 337 -2.29 19.91 8.20
C VAL A 337 -3.43 18.89 8.12
N SER A 338 -4.52 19.09 8.85
CA SER A 338 -5.67 18.19 8.81
C SER A 338 -6.40 18.25 7.47
N TYR A 339 -6.54 19.45 6.89
CA TYR A 339 -7.13 19.62 5.57
C TYR A 339 -6.28 18.99 4.48
N LEU A 340 -4.97 19.30 4.42
CA LEU A 340 -4.03 18.72 3.46
C LEU A 340 -3.87 17.19 3.65
N GLY A 341 -3.97 16.70 4.87
CA GLY A 341 -3.96 15.27 5.17
C GLY A 341 -5.15 14.56 4.52
N HIS A 342 -6.32 15.19 4.51
CA HIS A 342 -7.50 14.62 3.87
C HIS A 342 -7.53 14.85 2.35
N SER A 343 -7.19 16.06 1.88
CA SER A 343 -7.33 16.44 0.47
C SER A 343 -6.18 15.94 -0.42
N THR A 344 -4.94 16.10 0.03
CA THR A 344 -3.73 15.78 -0.75
C THR A 344 -2.96 14.57 -0.22
N GLY A 345 -3.39 14.00 0.91
CA GLY A 345 -2.68 12.88 1.54
C GLY A 345 -1.36 13.26 2.19
N LEU A 346 -1.25 14.50 2.67
CA LEU A 346 -0.08 14.91 3.45
C LEU A 346 -0.03 14.10 4.74
N THR A 347 1.00 13.29 4.90
CA THR A 347 1.24 12.56 6.14
C THR A 347 2.19 13.34 7.04
N LEU A 348 1.86 13.41 8.32
CA LEU A 348 2.68 14.03 9.35
C LEU A 348 3.63 12.97 9.92
N ASP A 349 4.89 13.04 9.57
CA ASP A 349 5.97 12.18 10.06
C ASP A 349 6.71 12.84 11.25
N LEU A 350 7.72 12.17 11.79
CA LEU A 350 8.48 12.70 12.94
C LEU A 350 9.23 13.99 12.58
N SER A 351 9.70 14.11 11.33
CA SER A 351 10.36 15.31 10.83
C SER A 351 9.38 16.49 10.72
N GLY A 352 8.17 16.26 10.23
CA GLY A 352 7.08 17.23 10.19
C GLY A 352 6.65 17.70 11.58
N VAL A 353 6.50 16.78 12.55
CA VAL A 353 6.24 17.15 13.96
C VAL A 353 7.37 18.03 14.51
N THR A 354 8.62 17.69 14.22
CA THR A 354 9.79 18.48 14.63
C THR A 354 9.76 19.88 14.01
N GLY A 355 9.44 19.98 12.72
CA GLY A 355 9.27 21.26 12.02
C GLY A 355 8.18 22.13 12.64
N LEU A 356 7.05 21.54 13.05
CA LEU A 356 5.99 22.26 13.77
C LEU A 356 6.48 22.79 15.13
N ILE A 357 7.21 21.98 15.90
CA ILE A 357 7.78 22.41 17.19
C ILE A 357 8.77 23.56 17.00
N VAL A 358 9.66 23.47 16.00
CA VAL A 358 10.61 24.54 15.67
C VAL A 358 9.88 25.81 15.22
N SER A 359 8.85 25.70 14.39
CA SER A 359 8.04 26.84 13.95
C SER A 359 7.37 27.57 15.12
N ILE A 360 6.85 26.82 16.10
CA ILE A 360 6.29 27.41 17.32
C ILE A 360 7.39 28.13 18.12
N GLY A 361 8.58 27.54 18.26
CA GLY A 361 9.72 28.17 18.94
C GLY A 361 10.16 29.50 18.31
N VAL A 362 10.28 29.54 16.98
CA VAL A 362 10.61 30.76 16.23
C VAL A 362 9.51 31.83 16.39
N THR A 363 8.24 31.40 16.44
CA THR A 363 7.11 32.31 16.67
C THR A 363 7.18 32.94 18.06
N VAL A 364 7.48 32.14 19.10
CA VAL A 364 7.70 32.64 20.47
C VAL A 364 8.84 33.65 20.52
N ASP A 365 9.98 33.33 19.91
CA ASP A 365 11.16 34.21 19.90
C ASP A 365 10.83 35.57 19.28
N SER A 366 10.13 35.56 18.16
CA SER A 366 9.65 36.78 17.49
C SER A 366 8.76 37.64 18.40
N TYR A 367 7.87 37.02 19.18
CA TYR A 367 7.05 37.74 20.16
C TYR A 367 7.87 38.37 21.28
N ILE A 368 8.86 37.64 21.81
CA ILE A 368 9.74 38.11 22.88
C ILE A 368 10.53 39.34 22.41
N VAL A 369 11.17 39.25 21.24
CA VAL A 369 11.95 40.36 20.66
C VAL A 369 11.06 41.59 20.44
N PHE A 370 9.86 41.39 19.90
CA PHE A 370 8.90 42.48 19.70
C PHE A 370 8.52 43.16 21.02
N PHE A 371 8.25 42.38 22.08
CA PHE A 371 7.84 42.93 23.36
C PHE A 371 8.98 43.57 24.14
N GLU A 372 10.22 43.10 24.03
CA GLU A 372 11.38 43.83 24.58
C GLU A 372 11.53 45.19 23.90
N ARG A 373 11.47 45.24 22.57
CA ARG A 373 11.56 46.50 21.83
C ARG A 373 10.42 47.46 22.19
N LEU A 374 9.20 46.94 22.35
CA LEU A 374 8.06 47.72 22.82
C LEU A 374 8.32 48.30 24.22
N LYS A 375 8.87 47.49 25.13
CA LYS A 375 9.16 47.89 26.51
C LYS A 375 10.24 48.98 26.57
N ASP A 376 11.27 48.88 25.73
CA ASP A 376 12.34 49.87 25.65
C ASP A 376 11.83 51.23 25.13
N GLU A 377 10.97 51.21 24.11
CA GLU A 377 10.33 52.42 23.59
C GLU A 377 9.40 53.08 24.62
N VAL A 378 8.66 52.29 25.41
CA VAL A 378 7.82 52.81 26.50
C VAL A 378 8.69 53.37 27.64
N ARG A 379 9.82 52.72 27.97
CA ARG A 379 10.79 53.22 28.96
C ARG A 379 11.45 54.53 28.52
N ALA A 380 11.62 54.76 27.22
CA ALA A 380 12.09 56.01 26.65
C ALA A 380 11.06 57.16 26.74
N GLY A 381 9.95 56.98 27.46
CA GLY A 381 8.94 58.01 27.72
C GLY A 381 7.93 58.19 26.60
N ARG A 382 7.93 57.32 25.59
CA ARG A 382 7.00 57.42 24.46
C ARG A 382 5.65 56.79 24.80
N PRO A 383 4.53 57.37 24.32
CA PRO A 383 3.22 56.79 24.53
C PRO A 383 3.11 55.43 23.84
N ILE A 384 2.55 54.45 24.54
CA ILE A 384 2.39 53.04 24.11
C ILE A 384 1.92 52.91 22.65
N ARG A 385 0.99 53.79 22.21
CA ARG A 385 0.49 53.79 20.83
C ARG A 385 1.55 54.07 19.77
N SER A 386 2.45 55.03 20.01
CA SER A 386 3.54 55.38 19.10
C SER A 386 4.62 54.29 19.08
N SER A 387 4.85 53.67 20.24
CA SER A 387 5.81 52.58 20.42
C SER A 387 5.41 51.30 19.66
N VAL A 388 4.12 50.98 19.59
CA VAL A 388 3.62 49.84 18.78
C VAL A 388 3.91 50.06 17.29
N GLU A 389 3.60 51.25 16.75
CA GLU A 389 3.72 51.52 15.31
C GLU A 389 5.19 51.52 14.85
N LYS A 390 6.12 51.97 15.70
CA LYS A 390 7.58 51.89 15.46
C LYS A 390 8.20 50.55 15.78
N GLY A 391 7.62 49.76 16.68
CA GLY A 391 8.11 48.42 17.01
C GLY A 391 7.93 47.43 15.86
N PHE A 392 6.96 47.68 14.95
CA PHE A 392 6.67 46.87 13.77
C PHE A 392 7.44 47.29 12.50
N THR A 393 8.18 48.41 12.53
CA THR A 393 9.11 48.86 11.48
C THR A 393 10.55 48.71 11.92
#